data_AF-A0A3R6XUU1-F1
#
_entry.id   AF-A0A3R6XUU1-F1
#
_cell.length_a   1.000
_cell.length_b   1.000
_cell.length_c   1.000
_cell.angle_alpha   90.00
_cell.angle_beta   90.00
_cell.angle_gamma   90.00
#
_symmetry.space_group_name_H-M   'P 1'
#
loop_
_entity.id
_entity.type
_entity.pdbx_description
1 polymer ?
#
loop_
_entity_poly.entity_id
_entity_poly.type
_entity_poly.pdbx_seq_one_letter_code
_entity_poly.pdbx_strand_id
1 'polypeptide(L)'
;CSRSRAYDMLRKQREEPLEEIPDAPDDAPVPDDAVVSTDNIQHLTELIGQMKPMYRAPLRLLAMGYTNREIAESLGLTDEVVRMRLFRGRKLLWKELNSHE
;
A
#
# COMPACT_ATOMS: atom_id res chain seq x y z
N CYS A 1 15.53 -18.56 -36.19
CA CYS A 1 14.39 -17.84 -35.59
C CYS A 1 13.57 -18.78 -34.72
N SER A 2 14.01 -18.99 -33.47
CA SER A 2 13.35 -19.82 -32.47
C SER A 2 12.66 -18.92 -31.45
N ARG A 3 11.44 -18.46 -31.74
CA ARG A 3 10.56 -17.87 -30.72
C ARG A 3 9.88 -19.02 -29.99
N SER A 4 10.41 -19.33 -28.81
CA SER A 4 9.93 -20.38 -27.92
C SER A 4 8.43 -20.23 -27.62
N ARG A 5 7.65 -21.25 -27.98
CA ARG A 5 6.21 -21.43 -27.68
C ARG A 5 5.86 -21.33 -26.17
N ALA A 6 6.87 -21.29 -25.30
CA ALA A 6 6.72 -21.16 -23.86
C ALA A 6 6.09 -19.82 -23.43
N TYR A 7 6.33 -18.73 -24.17
CA TYR A 7 5.77 -17.42 -23.81
C TYR A 7 4.27 -17.28 -24.12
N ASP A 8 3.71 -18.10 -25.02
CA ASP A 8 2.28 -18.04 -25.38
C ASP A 8 1.36 -18.76 -24.38
N MET A 9 1.88 -19.73 -23.62
CA MET A 9 1.08 -20.44 -22.62
C MET A 9 0.83 -19.59 -21.35
N LEU A 10 1.76 -18.70 -21.01
CA LEU A 10 1.63 -17.82 -19.84
C LEU A 10 0.70 -16.61 -20.08
N ARG A 11 0.42 -16.27 -21.35
CA ARG A 11 -0.53 -15.19 -21.68
C ARG A 11 -1.98 -15.65 -21.65
N LYS A 12 -2.22 -16.96 -21.81
CA LYS A 12 -3.56 -17.56 -21.90
C LYS A 12 -4.16 -18.00 -20.55
N GLN A 13 -3.41 -17.92 -19.44
CA GLN A 13 -3.92 -18.19 -18.09
C GLN A 13 -4.29 -16.93 -17.28
N ARG A 14 -4.28 -15.74 -17.91
CA ARG A 14 -4.59 -14.47 -17.23
C ARG A 14 -6.00 -13.94 -17.55
N GLU A 15 -6.86 -14.79 -18.12
CA GLU A 15 -8.30 -14.57 -18.22
C GLU A 15 -8.98 -15.60 -17.31
N GLU A 16 -8.77 -15.45 -16.01
CA GLU A 16 -9.69 -16.04 -15.03
C GLU A 16 -10.89 -15.10 -14.93
N PRO A 17 -12.12 -15.58 -15.21
CA PRO A 17 -13.34 -14.83 -14.95
C PRO A 17 -13.38 -14.41 -13.47
N LEU A 18 -13.67 -13.14 -13.22
CA LEU A 18 -13.90 -12.64 -11.87
C LEU A 18 -15.09 -13.38 -11.26
N GLU A 19 -14.84 -14.42 -10.47
CA GLU A 19 -15.83 -14.97 -9.55
C GLU A 19 -16.19 -13.87 -8.56
N GLU A 20 -17.45 -13.43 -8.62
CA GLU A 20 -18.09 -12.59 -7.62
C GLU A 20 -17.97 -13.25 -6.25
N ILE A 21 -17.14 -12.68 -5.39
CA ILE A 21 -17.08 -13.07 -3.98
C ILE A 21 -18.39 -12.61 -3.33
N PRO A 22 -19.17 -13.49 -2.68
CA PRO A 22 -20.32 -13.07 -1.91
C PRO A 22 -19.83 -12.22 -0.72
N ASP A 23 -20.40 -11.02 -0.58
CA ASP A 23 -20.26 -10.14 0.58
C ASP A 23 -20.68 -10.91 1.85
N ALA A 24 -19.70 -11.49 2.54
CA ALA A 24 -19.89 -11.97 3.90
C ALA A 24 -19.64 -10.77 4.83
N PRO A 25 -20.60 -10.38 5.69
CA PRO A 25 -20.34 -9.34 6.67
C PRO A 25 -19.30 -9.88 7.66
N ASP A 26 -18.11 -9.28 7.64
CA ASP A 26 -17.06 -9.51 8.63
C ASP A 26 -17.55 -9.01 9.99
N ASP A 27 -18.22 -9.90 10.72
CA ASP A 27 -18.73 -9.70 12.09
C ASP A 27 -17.60 -9.93 13.11
N ALA A 28 -16.47 -9.24 12.89
CA ALA A 28 -15.42 -9.11 13.88
C ALA A 28 -15.70 -7.82 14.68
N PRO A 29 -15.82 -7.88 16.02
CA PRO A 29 -15.97 -6.68 16.83
C PRO A 29 -14.72 -5.83 16.64
N VAL A 30 -14.85 -4.75 15.87
CA VAL A 30 -13.85 -3.71 15.72
C VAL A 30 -13.58 -3.18 17.13
N PRO A 31 -12.37 -3.36 17.69
CA PRO A 31 -12.04 -2.72 18.95
C PRO A 31 -12.16 -1.22 18.76
N ASP A 32 -12.56 -0.52 19.81
CA ASP A 32 -12.83 0.92 19.89
C ASP A 32 -11.62 1.81 19.48
N ASP A 33 -11.24 1.80 18.20
CA ASP A 33 -10.19 2.62 17.57
C ASP A 33 -10.72 4.01 17.18
N ALA A 34 -11.90 4.39 17.68
CA ALA A 34 -12.62 5.60 17.32
C ALA A 34 -12.22 6.85 18.15
N VAL A 35 -11.06 6.82 18.81
CA VAL A 35 -10.46 8.02 19.43
C VAL A 35 -9.04 8.25 18.92
N VAL A 36 -8.86 8.21 17.60
CA VAL A 36 -7.80 9.02 16.99
C VAL A 36 -8.28 10.47 17.11
N SER A 37 -7.91 11.14 18.21
CA SER A 37 -8.17 12.57 18.42
C SER A 37 -7.87 13.32 17.12
N THR A 38 -8.73 14.26 16.72
CA THR A 38 -8.52 15.09 15.51
C THR A 38 -7.08 15.66 15.44
N ASP A 39 -6.52 15.94 16.61
CA ASP A 39 -5.12 16.32 16.84
C ASP A 39 -4.11 15.29 16.28
N ASN A 40 -4.30 14.01 16.56
CA ASN A 40 -3.43 12.93 16.08
C ASN A 40 -3.56 12.73 14.55
N ILE A 41 -4.74 12.96 13.97
CA ILE A 41 -4.93 12.95 12.50
C ILE A 41 -4.17 14.11 11.85
N GLN A 42 -4.27 15.32 12.41
CA GLN A 42 -3.56 16.50 11.92
C GLN A 42 -2.05 16.29 12.03
N HIS A 43 -1.57 15.84 13.19
CA HIS A 43 -0.16 15.56 13.43
C HIS A 43 0.40 14.52 12.46
N LEU A 44 -0.30 13.40 12.26
CA LEU A 44 0.11 12.38 11.29
C LEU A 44 0.15 12.92 9.85
N THR A 45 -0.83 13.75 9.49
CA THR A 45 -0.90 14.36 8.14
C THR A 45 0.26 15.33 7.90
N GLU A 46 0.59 16.17 8.89
CA GLU A 46 1.73 17.07 8.84
C GLU A 46 3.05 16.30 8.75
N LEU A 47 3.19 15.24 9.55
CA LEU A 47 4.38 14.41 9.57
C LEU A 47 4.60 13.76 8.19
N ILE A 48 3.56 13.17 7.60
CA ILE A 48 3.59 12.63 6.22
C ILE A 48 3.90 13.74 5.20
N GLY A 49 3.45 14.97 5.45
CA GLY A 49 3.73 16.14 4.64
C GLY A 49 5.21 16.55 4.63
N GLN A 50 5.89 16.44 5.77
CA GLN A 50 7.31 16.76 5.95
C GLN A 50 8.26 15.66 5.46
N MET A 51 7.76 14.43 5.28
CA MET A 51 8.55 13.33 4.77
C MET A 51 9.04 13.55 3.34
N LYS A 52 10.20 12.96 3.01
CA LYS A 52 10.74 12.97 1.64
C LYS A 52 9.70 12.43 0.65
N PRO A 53 9.52 13.06 -0.53
CA PRO A 53 8.50 12.66 -1.52
C PRO A 53 8.55 11.18 -1.92
N MET A 54 9.75 10.60 -1.92
CA MET A 54 9.95 9.18 -2.23
C MET A 54 9.24 8.20 -1.28
N TYR A 55 8.96 8.61 -0.03
CA TYR A 55 8.22 7.80 0.95
C TYR A 55 6.75 8.22 1.02
N ARG A 56 6.47 9.52 0.85
CA ARG A 56 5.12 10.07 0.90
C ARG A 56 4.19 9.48 -0.15
N ALA A 57 4.64 9.43 -1.41
CA ALA A 57 3.79 9.00 -2.52
C ALA A 57 3.34 7.53 -2.40
N PRO A 58 4.24 6.55 -2.12
CA PRO A 58 3.81 5.18 -1.85
C PRO A 58 2.88 5.06 -0.63
N LEU A 59 3.15 5.78 0.46
CA LEU A 59 2.32 5.72 1.68
C LEU A 59 0.90 6.26 1.43
N ARG A 60 0.77 7.35 0.67
CA ARG A 60 -0.53 7.91 0.30
C ARG A 60 -1.35 6.95 -0.55
N LEU A 61 -0.74 6.36 -1.58
CA LEU A 61 -1.42 5.41 -2.44
C LEU A 61 -1.83 4.16 -1.65
N LEU A 62 -0.98 3.68 -0.75
CA LEU A 62 -1.34 2.57 0.13
C LEU A 62 -2.52 2.92 1.04
N ALA A 63 -2.55 4.13 1.62
CA ALA A 63 -3.67 4.60 2.44
C ALA A 63 -4.97 4.79 1.64
N MET A 64 -4.88 4.99 0.33
CA MET A 64 -6.03 5.02 -0.58
C MET A 64 -6.50 3.63 -1.03
N GLY A 65 -5.82 2.56 -0.61
CA GLY A 65 -6.19 1.17 -0.92
C GLY A 65 -5.49 0.56 -2.14
N TYR A 66 -4.50 1.24 -2.73
CA TYR A 66 -3.74 0.68 -3.85
C TYR A 66 -2.82 -0.47 -3.40
N THR A 67 -2.73 -1.50 -4.22
CA THR A 67 -1.79 -2.60 -4.01
C THR A 67 -0.35 -2.19 -4.30
N ASN A 68 0.63 -2.92 -3.74
CA ASN A 68 2.05 -2.65 -3.99
C ASN A 68 2.41 -2.65 -5.49
N ARG A 69 1.73 -3.48 -6.28
CA ARG A 69 1.95 -3.60 -7.72
C ARG A 69 1.41 -2.37 -8.46
N GLU A 70 0.19 -1.93 -8.16
CA GLU A 70 -0.38 -0.72 -8.77
C GLU A 70 0.42 0.53 -8.39
N ILE A 71 0.95 0.58 -7.17
CA ILE A 71 1.86 1.64 -6.72
C ILE A 71 3.16 1.61 -7.52
N ALA A 72 3.72 0.43 -7.77
CA ALA A 72 4.94 0.27 -8.56
C ALA A 72 4.73 0.75 -10.00
N GLU A 73 3.62 0.34 -10.62
CA GLU A 73 3.23 0.76 -11.97
C GLU A 73 2.97 2.29 -12.02
N SER A 74 2.27 2.85 -11.04
CA SER A 74 1.92 4.28 -10.97
C SER A 74 3.14 5.18 -10.76
N LEU A 75 4.15 4.71 -10.03
CA LEU A 75 5.36 5.49 -9.72
C LEU A 75 6.54 5.16 -10.65
N GLY A 76 6.39 4.23 -11.58
CA GLY A 76 7.48 3.76 -12.44
C GLY A 76 8.62 3.09 -11.67
N LEU A 77 8.29 2.37 -10.60
CA LEU A 77 9.25 1.69 -9.71
C LEU A 77 9.08 0.18 -9.80
N THR A 78 10.02 -0.57 -9.20
CA THR A 78 9.85 -2.01 -8.99
C THR A 78 9.12 -2.28 -7.67
N ASP A 79 8.40 -3.40 -7.60
CA ASP A 79 7.70 -3.85 -6.38
C ASP A 79 8.62 -3.90 -5.15
N GLU A 80 9.88 -4.28 -5.35
CA GLU A 80 10.88 -4.35 -4.29
C GLU A 80 11.24 -2.96 -3.74
N VAL A 81 11.40 -1.97 -4.62
CA VAL A 81 11.64 -0.58 -4.23
C VAL A 81 10.42 0.00 -3.50
N VAL A 82 9.19 -0.34 -3.95
CA VAL A 82 7.96 0.07 -3.27
C VAL A 82 7.89 -0.53 -1.86
N ARG A 83 8.09 -1.84 -1.72
CA ARG A 83 8.12 -2.52 -0.40
C ARG A 83 9.16 -1.91 0.53
N MET A 84 10.37 -1.66 0.03
CA MET A 84 11.43 -1.00 0.82
C MET A 84 11.03 0.42 1.24
N ARG A 85 10.47 1.22 0.34
CA ARG A 85 10.04 2.61 0.64
C ARG A 85 8.90 2.65 1.64
N LEU A 86 7.92 1.77 1.52
CA LEU A 86 6.82 1.63 2.47
C LEU A 86 7.33 1.22 3.86
N PHE A 87 8.22 0.23 3.92
CA PHE A 87 8.82 -0.21 5.18
C PHE A 87 9.60 0.91 5.88
N ARG A 88 10.50 1.59 5.15
CA ARG A 88 11.28 2.71 5.71
C ARG A 88 10.38 3.89 6.08
N GLY A 89 9.36 4.16 5.26
CA GLY A 89 8.37 5.20 5.51
C GLY A 89 7.60 4.95 6.81
N ARG A 90 7.06 3.74 7.00
CA ARG A 90 6.38 3.34 8.24
C ARG A 90 7.29 3.41 9.46
N LYS A 91 8.55 2.98 9.34
CA LYS A 91 9.53 3.06 10.43
C LYS A 91 9.81 4.51 10.85
N LEU A 92 9.88 5.44 9.89
CA LEU A 92 10.05 6.86 10.18
C LEU A 92 8.84 7.42 10.91
N LEU A 93 7.62 7.14 10.43
CA LEU A 93 6.40 7.57 11.11
C LEU A 93 6.32 7.03 12.53
N TRP A 94 6.60 5.73 12.71
CA TRP A 94 6.57 5.10 14.02
C TRP A 94 7.60 5.71 14.98
N LYS A 95 8.81 6.03 14.51
CA LYS A 95 9.81 6.71 15.35
C LYS A 95 9.29 8.05 15.86
N GLU A 96 8.73 8.87 14.98
CA GLU A 96 8.28 10.21 15.34
C GLU A 96 7.06 10.17 16.28
N LEU A 97 6.10 9.27 16.02
CA LEU A 97 4.94 9.07 16.89
C LEU A 97 5.33 8.60 18.31
N ASN A 98 6.36 7.75 18.45
CA ASN A 98 6.82 7.25 19.77
C ASN A 98 7.96 8.09 20.38
N SER A 99 8.45 9.14 19.71
CA SER A 99 9.47 10.03 20.29
C SER A 99 8.87 11.11 21.20
N HIS A 100 7.53 11.16 21.30
CA HIS A 100 6.77 12.09 22.13
C HIS A 100 6.30 11.50 23.48
N GLU A 101 6.80 10.33 23.88
CA GLU A 101 6.76 9.82 25.28
C GLU A 101 8.05 10.17 26.03
#